data_AF-Q924Z2-F1
#
_entry.id   AF-Q924Z2-F1
#
_cell.length_a   1.000
_cell.length_b   1.000
_cell.length_c   1.000
_cell.angle_alpha   90.00
_cell.angle_beta   90.00
_cell.angle_gamma   90.00
#
_symmetry.space_group_name_H-M   'P 1'
#
loop_
_entity.id
_entity.type
_entity.pdbx_description
1 polymer ?
#
loop_
_entity_poly.entity_id
_entity_poly.type
_entity_poly.pdbx_seq_one_letter_code
_entity_poly.pdbx_strand_id
1 'polypeptide(L)'
;MEISDDVTNPEQLWKMKPKGNLEDDSYSTKDSGETSMLKRPGLSHLQHAVHVDAFDCPSELQHTQEFFPNWRLPVKVAAIISSLTFLYTLLREIIYPLVTSREQYFYKIPILVVNTTLPCVAYVLLSLVYLPGVLAAALQLRRGTKYQRFPDWLDHWLQHRKQIGLLSFFFAMLHALYSFCLPLRRSHRYDLVNLAVKQVLANKEDAWVEHDVWRMEIYVSLGIVGLAILALLAVTSIPSVSDSLTWREFHYIQSKLGIVSLLLGTVHALVFAWNKWVDVSQFVWYMPPTFMIAVFLPTLVLICKIALCLPCLRKKILKIRCGWEDVSKINRTEMASRL
;
A
#
# COMPACT_ATOMS: atom_id res chain seq x y z
N MET A 1 11.28 12.23 52.32
CA MET A 1 10.69 12.76 53.57
C MET A 1 9.38 13.39 53.13
N GLU A 2 8.29 13.10 53.87
CA GLU A 2 6.88 13.45 53.54
C GLU A 2 6.32 12.67 52.30
N ILE A 3 5.28 11.80 52.36
CA ILE A 3 4.02 11.71 53.15
C ILE A 3 3.04 12.81 52.74
N SER A 4 1.76 12.62 52.46
CA SER A 4 0.86 11.58 51.88
C SER A 4 -0.53 12.26 51.84
N ASP A 5 -1.52 11.62 51.21
CA ASP A 5 -2.96 11.97 51.32
C ASP A 5 -3.37 13.31 50.65
N ASP A 6 -4.62 13.55 50.23
CA ASP A 6 -5.83 12.73 50.25
C ASP A 6 -6.66 13.02 48.97
N VAL A 7 -7.41 12.06 48.43
CA VAL A 7 -8.29 12.28 47.27
C VAL A 7 -9.72 11.91 47.63
N THR A 8 -10.50 12.94 47.97
CA THR A 8 -11.94 12.85 48.18
C THR A 8 -12.70 12.88 46.84
N ASN A 9 -13.61 11.93 46.69
CA ASN A 9 -14.59 11.80 45.61
C ASN A 9 -15.94 12.27 46.17
N PRO A 10 -16.82 12.98 45.41
CA PRO A 10 -17.83 12.29 44.60
C PRO A 10 -18.19 13.11 43.31
N GLU A 11 -19.08 12.74 42.37
CA GLU A 11 -20.30 11.90 42.35
C GLU A 11 -20.51 11.16 41.00
N GLN A 12 -21.20 10.01 41.08
CA GLN A 12 -22.30 9.50 40.20
C GLN A 12 -22.30 9.88 38.69
N LEU A 13 -22.56 9.00 37.72
CA LEU A 13 -23.59 7.96 37.55
C LEU A 13 -23.06 6.94 36.50
N TRP A 14 -23.46 5.68 36.35
CA TRP A 14 -24.38 4.74 37.03
C TRP A 14 -23.78 3.32 36.86
N LYS A 15 -24.30 2.29 37.55
CA LYS A 15 -24.14 0.88 37.16
C LYS A 15 -25.46 0.12 37.36
N MET A 16 -25.66 -0.91 36.54
CA MET A 16 -26.83 -1.83 36.51
C MET A 16 -27.20 -2.44 37.87
N LYS A 17 -28.49 -2.80 38.05
CA LYS A 17 -28.95 -4.12 38.58
C LYS A 17 -30.48 -4.35 38.29
N PRO A 18 -31.08 -5.55 38.53
CA PRO A 18 -32.01 -6.14 37.54
C PRO A 18 -33.36 -6.69 38.09
N LYS A 19 -34.13 -7.27 37.15
CA LYS A 19 -35.11 -8.37 37.31
C LYS A 19 -36.53 -8.03 37.83
N GLY A 20 -37.54 -8.46 37.08
CA GLY A 20 -38.95 -8.55 37.46
C GLY A 20 -39.67 -9.57 36.56
N ASN A 21 -40.59 -10.35 37.13
CA ASN A 21 -41.41 -11.39 36.48
C ASN A 21 -42.91 -11.08 36.72
N LEU A 22 -43.80 -11.81 36.02
CA LEU A 22 -45.28 -11.77 36.10
C LEU A 22 -45.87 -10.54 35.34
N GLU A 23 -47.04 -10.60 34.72
CA GLU A 23 -48.19 -11.50 34.88
C GLU A 23 -48.71 -12.14 33.58
N ASP A 24 -49.61 -13.10 33.80
CA ASP A 24 -50.39 -13.95 32.89
C ASP A 24 -51.19 -13.26 31.77
N ASP A 25 -51.50 -14.03 30.72
CA ASP A 25 -52.90 -14.16 30.30
C ASP A 25 -53.15 -15.51 29.60
N SER A 26 -54.22 -16.21 29.97
CA SER A 26 -54.53 -17.55 29.47
C SER A 26 -55.98 -17.67 29.01
N TYR A 27 -56.21 -18.29 27.86
CA TYR A 27 -57.55 -18.68 27.42
C TYR A 27 -57.59 -20.15 26.95
N SER A 28 -58.42 -20.93 27.63
CA SER A 28 -58.92 -22.24 27.20
C SER A 28 -60.30 -22.02 26.49
N THR A 29 -60.97 -22.92 25.76
CA THR A 29 -61.15 -24.38 25.93
C THR A 29 -61.93 -24.96 24.70
N LYS A 30 -62.03 -26.31 24.61
CA LYS A 30 -63.12 -27.12 23.98
C LYS A 30 -63.25 -27.31 22.44
N ASP A 31 -62.67 -28.40 21.95
CA ASP A 31 -63.31 -29.70 21.59
C ASP A 31 -64.75 -29.76 20.98
N SER A 32 -64.91 -30.44 19.82
CA SER A 32 -66.01 -31.38 19.48
C SER A 32 -65.94 -31.97 18.04
N GLY A 33 -66.40 -33.22 17.82
CA GLY A 33 -67.26 -33.56 16.65
C GLY A 33 -66.72 -34.33 15.42
N GLU A 34 -66.48 -35.64 15.58
CA GLU A 34 -66.69 -36.79 14.65
C GLU A 34 -66.95 -36.72 13.11
N THR A 35 -66.35 -37.71 12.40
CA THR A 35 -66.77 -38.38 11.12
C THR A 35 -66.71 -37.60 9.77
N SER A 36 -66.16 -38.13 8.66
CA SER A 36 -66.41 -39.44 8.02
C SER A 36 -65.35 -39.82 6.95
N MET A 37 -65.53 -40.95 6.25
CA MET A 37 -64.53 -41.62 5.38
C MET A 37 -64.47 -41.15 3.91
N LEU A 38 -63.27 -41.16 3.29
CA LEU A 38 -63.04 -41.65 1.91
C LEU A 38 -61.55 -41.97 1.65
N LYS A 39 -61.24 -42.72 0.57
CA LYS A 39 -60.13 -43.70 0.54
C LYS A 39 -59.31 -43.71 -0.78
N ARG A 40 -58.00 -43.40 -0.69
CA ARG A 40 -56.89 -43.76 -1.66
C ARG A 40 -56.93 -43.13 -3.09
N PRO A 41 -55.87 -43.30 -3.93
CA PRO A 41 -54.41 -43.19 -3.66
C PRO A 41 -53.58 -42.50 -4.80
N GLY A 42 -52.28 -42.27 -4.59
CA GLY A 42 -51.31 -41.85 -5.63
C GLY A 42 -51.20 -40.33 -5.80
N LEU A 43 -50.08 -39.75 -6.23
CA LEU A 43 -48.90 -40.29 -6.93
C LEU A 43 -47.61 -39.72 -6.33
N SER A 44 -46.50 -40.44 -6.46
CA SER A 44 -45.16 -39.99 -6.07
C SER A 44 -44.73 -38.67 -6.72
N HIS A 45 -44.39 -37.67 -5.91
CA HIS A 45 -43.37 -36.69 -6.29
C HIS A 45 -42.23 -36.76 -5.28
N LEU A 46 -41.08 -37.26 -5.72
CA LEU A 46 -39.88 -37.34 -4.92
C LEU A 46 -39.28 -35.94 -4.77
N GLN A 47 -39.84 -35.13 -3.87
CA GLN A 47 -39.10 -33.98 -3.36
C GLN A 47 -37.96 -34.53 -2.51
N HIS A 48 -36.78 -34.67 -3.13
CA HIS A 48 -35.53 -34.47 -2.40
C HIS A 48 -35.52 -33.01 -1.94
N ALA A 49 -36.20 -32.76 -0.83
CA ALA A 49 -35.96 -31.60 -0.02
C ALA A 49 -34.49 -31.68 0.40
N VAL A 50 -33.64 -30.91 -0.27
CA VAL A 50 -32.37 -30.51 0.33
C VAL A 50 -32.76 -29.80 1.60
N HIS A 51 -32.47 -30.45 2.74
CA HIS A 51 -32.68 -29.87 4.06
C HIS A 51 -31.63 -28.77 4.21
N VAL A 52 -31.93 -27.59 3.64
CA VAL A 52 -31.19 -26.37 3.93
C VAL A 52 -31.58 -26.03 5.36
N ASP A 53 -30.74 -26.43 6.31
CA ASP A 53 -30.95 -26.07 7.70
C ASP A 53 -31.06 -24.55 7.80
N ALA A 54 -32.11 -24.05 8.44
CA ALA A 54 -32.39 -22.61 8.55
C ALA A 54 -31.34 -21.83 9.37
N PHE A 55 -30.27 -22.51 9.79
CA PHE A 55 -29.10 -21.98 10.48
C PHE A 55 -27.83 -21.97 9.62
N ASP A 56 -27.82 -22.62 8.45
CA ASP A 56 -26.70 -22.54 7.53
C ASP A 56 -26.68 -21.16 6.84
N CYS A 57 -25.58 -20.44 7.03
CA CYS A 57 -25.37 -19.15 6.40
C CYS A 57 -25.32 -19.34 4.87
N PRO A 58 -26.19 -18.67 4.07
CA PRO A 58 -26.20 -18.83 2.62
C PRO A 58 -24.81 -18.62 2.01
N SER A 59 -24.44 -19.39 0.99
CA SER A 59 -23.08 -19.38 0.43
C SER A 59 -22.63 -17.99 -0.06
N GLU A 60 -23.56 -17.12 -0.48
CA GLU A 60 -23.26 -15.71 -0.80
C GLU A 60 -22.89 -14.89 0.45
N LEU A 61 -23.54 -15.15 1.59
CA LEU A 61 -23.21 -14.52 2.88
C LEU A 61 -21.93 -15.11 3.50
N GLN A 62 -21.60 -16.38 3.27
CA GLN A 62 -20.28 -16.93 3.65
C GLN A 62 -19.13 -16.17 2.97
N HIS A 63 -19.26 -15.80 1.69
CA HIS A 63 -18.28 -14.94 1.02
C HIS A 63 -18.20 -13.53 1.63
N THR A 64 -19.29 -13.01 2.22
CA THR A 64 -19.25 -11.73 2.97
C THR A 64 -18.59 -11.83 4.35
N GLN A 65 -18.46 -13.03 4.92
CA GLN A 65 -17.75 -13.26 6.19
C GLN A 65 -16.24 -13.40 6.04
N GLU A 66 -15.71 -13.37 4.82
CA GLU A 66 -14.27 -13.46 4.59
C GLU A 66 -13.50 -12.28 5.20
N PHE A 67 -12.52 -12.56 6.07
CA PHE A 67 -11.66 -11.53 6.65
C PHE A 67 -10.74 -10.91 5.58
N PHE A 68 -11.02 -9.65 5.23
CA PHE A 68 -10.29 -8.79 4.30
C PHE A 68 -9.77 -9.47 3.00
N PRO A 69 -10.59 -10.17 2.21
CA PRO A 69 -10.15 -10.95 1.04
C PRO A 69 -9.27 -10.13 0.08
N ASN A 70 -9.72 -8.91 -0.25
CA ASN A 70 -9.03 -8.00 -1.15
C ASN A 70 -7.68 -7.45 -0.65
N TRP A 71 -7.35 -7.61 0.64
CA TRP A 71 -6.09 -7.15 1.25
C TRP A 71 -5.09 -8.27 1.49
N ARG A 72 -5.51 -9.55 1.50
CA ARG A 72 -4.63 -10.69 1.80
C ARG A 72 -3.38 -10.73 0.93
N LEU A 73 -3.53 -10.55 -0.39
CA LEU A 73 -2.40 -10.50 -1.32
C LEU A 73 -1.56 -9.21 -1.16
N PRO A 74 -2.13 -7.98 -1.20
CA PRO A 74 -1.40 -6.74 -0.94
C PRO A 74 -0.57 -6.74 0.36
N VAL A 75 -1.14 -7.21 1.47
CA VAL A 75 -0.46 -7.26 2.78
C VAL A 75 0.67 -8.28 2.77
N LYS A 76 0.48 -9.48 2.20
CA LYS A 76 1.57 -10.46 2.03
C LYS A 76 2.72 -9.91 1.19
N VAL A 77 2.42 -9.24 0.07
CA VAL A 77 3.43 -8.60 -0.78
C VAL A 77 4.19 -7.51 -0.02
N ALA A 78 3.48 -6.61 0.67
CA ALA A 78 4.10 -5.56 1.48
C ALA A 78 4.96 -6.12 2.62
N ALA A 79 4.52 -7.18 3.30
CA ALA A 79 5.27 -7.84 4.38
C ALA A 79 6.57 -8.49 3.87
N ILE A 80 6.52 -9.18 2.73
CA ILE A 80 7.70 -9.78 2.09
C ILE A 80 8.71 -8.70 1.70
N ILE A 81 8.27 -7.64 1.01
CA ILE A 81 9.15 -6.53 0.61
C ILE A 81 9.76 -5.87 1.86
N SER A 82 8.94 -5.60 2.89
CA SER A 82 9.41 -5.00 4.15
C SER A 82 10.45 -5.87 4.84
N SER A 83 10.22 -7.18 4.94
CA SER A 83 11.14 -8.12 5.58
C SER A 83 12.48 -8.19 4.84
N LEU A 84 12.45 -8.35 3.51
CA LEU A 84 13.66 -8.40 2.68
C LEU A 84 14.46 -7.09 2.76
N THR A 85 13.79 -5.94 2.63
CA THR A 85 14.45 -4.63 2.73
C THR A 85 14.99 -4.34 4.14
N PHE A 86 14.27 -4.76 5.19
CA PHE A 86 14.73 -4.63 6.57
C PHE A 86 15.98 -5.48 6.82
N LEU A 87 15.98 -6.76 6.43
CA LEU A 87 17.13 -7.65 6.57
C LEU A 87 18.34 -7.14 5.77
N TYR A 88 18.12 -6.66 4.55
CA TYR A 88 19.15 -6.03 3.71
C TYR A 88 19.79 -4.81 4.38
N THR A 89 18.96 -3.93 4.94
CA THR A 89 19.42 -2.71 5.61
C THR A 89 20.10 -3.04 6.95
N LEU A 90 19.57 -4.00 7.71
CA LEU A 90 20.18 -4.50 8.95
C LEU A 90 21.59 -5.08 8.70
N LEU A 91 21.74 -5.84 7.62
CA LEU A 91 23.03 -6.42 7.21
C LEU A 91 24.06 -5.32 6.91
N ARG A 92 23.69 -4.28 6.15
CA ARG A 92 24.59 -3.17 5.80
C ARG A 92 24.89 -2.22 6.95
N GLU A 93 23.87 -1.81 7.72
CA GLU A 93 24.00 -0.71 8.70
C GLU A 93 24.42 -1.18 10.11
N ILE A 94 24.21 -2.47 10.44
CA ILE A 94 24.49 -3.03 11.77
C ILE A 94 25.51 -4.16 11.70
N ILE A 95 25.26 -5.19 10.88
CA ILE A 95 26.09 -6.41 10.87
C ILE A 95 27.47 -6.13 10.25
N TYR A 96 27.56 -5.38 9.17
CA TYR A 96 28.84 -5.05 8.54
C TYR A 96 29.80 -4.28 9.47
N PRO A 97 29.41 -3.16 10.13
CA PRO A 97 30.30 -2.48 11.10
C PRO A 97 30.66 -3.36 12.30
N LEU A 98 29.75 -4.21 12.76
CA LEU A 98 29.96 -5.14 13.87
C LEU A 98 30.99 -6.23 13.53
N VAL A 99 31.01 -6.72 12.29
CA VAL A 99 31.95 -7.75 11.83
C VAL A 99 33.30 -7.13 11.45
N THR A 100 33.29 -6.06 10.66
CA THR A 100 34.50 -5.47 10.06
C THR A 100 35.24 -4.54 11.00
N SER A 101 34.53 -3.64 11.70
CA SER A 101 35.12 -2.60 12.57
C SER A 101 34.93 -2.87 14.06
N ARG A 102 34.20 -3.94 14.43
CA ARG A 102 33.78 -4.27 15.82
C ARG A 102 32.93 -3.19 16.50
N GLU A 103 32.33 -2.27 15.75
CA GLU A 103 31.51 -1.19 16.27
C GLU A 103 30.06 -1.63 16.53
N GLN A 104 29.50 -1.24 17.68
CA GLN A 104 28.15 -1.63 18.09
C GLN A 104 27.13 -0.51 17.84
N TYR A 105 26.36 -0.64 16.75
CA TYR A 105 25.36 0.36 16.36
C TYR A 105 23.90 -0.06 16.57
N PHE A 106 23.60 -1.01 17.46
CA PHE A 106 22.25 -1.56 17.66
C PHE A 106 21.15 -0.50 17.92
N TYR A 107 21.49 0.65 18.52
CA TYR A 107 20.56 1.78 18.72
C TYR A 107 20.03 2.39 17.40
N LYS A 108 20.67 2.13 16.25
CA LYS A 108 20.19 2.53 14.93
C LYS A 108 18.97 1.71 14.48
N ILE A 109 18.76 0.50 15.02
CA ILE A 109 17.69 -0.41 14.58
C ILE A 109 16.28 0.22 14.70
N PRO A 110 15.83 0.74 15.85
CA PRO A 110 14.42 1.10 16.03
C PRO A 110 13.96 2.30 15.18
N ILE A 111 14.87 3.18 14.75
CA ILE A 111 14.52 4.39 13.99
C ILE A 111 15.25 4.48 12.66
N LEU A 112 16.58 4.31 12.60
CA LEU A 112 17.31 4.55 11.35
C LEU A 112 17.08 3.42 10.34
N VAL A 113 17.24 2.15 10.75
CA VAL A 113 17.00 0.98 9.87
C VAL A 113 15.54 0.95 9.42
N VAL A 114 14.59 1.23 10.33
CA VAL A 114 13.17 1.37 10.01
C VAL A 114 12.94 2.51 9.01
N ASN A 115 13.45 3.72 9.25
CA ASN A 115 13.23 4.87 8.36
C ASN A 115 13.95 4.76 7.01
N THR A 116 14.93 3.87 6.86
CA THR A 116 15.51 3.48 5.56
C THR A 116 14.66 2.43 4.85
N THR A 117 13.96 1.56 5.60
CA THR A 117 13.08 0.51 5.08
C THR A 117 11.75 1.07 4.57
N LEU A 118 11.06 1.87 5.39
CA LEU A 118 9.74 2.43 5.10
C LEU A 118 9.61 3.11 3.70
N PRO A 119 10.49 4.05 3.28
CA PRO A 119 10.38 4.69 1.97
C PRO A 119 10.62 3.72 0.82
N CYS A 120 11.55 2.78 0.97
CA CYS A 120 11.81 1.75 -0.04
C CYS A 120 10.56 0.87 -0.29
N VAL A 121 9.90 0.43 0.78
CA VAL A 121 8.62 -0.29 0.69
C VAL A 121 7.55 0.58 0.02
N ALA A 122 7.42 1.85 0.42
CA ALA A 122 6.47 2.79 -0.17
C ALA A 122 6.69 2.95 -1.69
N TYR A 123 7.93 3.12 -2.15
CA TYR A 123 8.28 3.25 -3.57
C TYR A 123 7.98 2.00 -4.39
N VAL A 124 8.36 0.82 -3.88
CA VAL A 124 8.10 -0.44 -4.58
C VAL A 124 6.59 -0.66 -4.70
N LEU A 125 5.82 -0.48 -3.61
CA LEU A 125 4.37 -0.58 -3.65
C LEU A 125 3.75 0.45 -4.62
N LEU A 126 4.16 1.72 -4.61
CA LEU A 126 3.65 2.74 -5.53
C LEU A 126 3.92 2.35 -6.99
N SER A 127 5.10 1.80 -7.27
CA SER A 127 5.46 1.32 -8.60
C SER A 127 4.60 0.14 -9.03
N LEU A 128 4.28 -0.78 -8.12
CA LEU A 128 3.38 -1.92 -8.35
C LEU A 128 1.91 -1.50 -8.58
N VAL A 129 1.51 -0.26 -8.26
CA VAL A 129 0.19 0.30 -8.67
C VAL A 129 0.17 0.61 -10.17
N TYR A 130 1.25 1.21 -10.70
CA TYR A 130 1.28 1.74 -12.07
C TYR A 130 1.86 0.77 -13.10
N LEU A 131 2.77 -0.13 -12.70
CA LEU A 131 3.37 -1.17 -13.54
C LEU A 131 2.34 -2.06 -14.27
N PRO A 132 1.27 -2.62 -13.65
CA PRO A 132 0.32 -3.45 -14.39
C PRO A 132 -0.44 -2.64 -15.46
N GLY A 133 -0.63 -1.33 -15.27
CA GLY A 133 -1.20 -0.44 -16.29
C GLY A 133 -0.26 -0.19 -17.48
N VAL A 134 1.06 -0.24 -17.27
CA VAL A 134 2.09 -0.22 -18.32
C VAL A 134 2.10 -1.55 -19.08
N LEU A 135 2.11 -2.67 -18.36
CA LEU A 135 2.07 -4.03 -18.94
C LEU A 135 0.79 -4.26 -19.76
N ALA A 136 -0.37 -3.85 -19.26
CA ALA A 136 -1.64 -3.92 -19.98
C ALA A 136 -1.62 -3.11 -21.29
N ALA A 137 -1.03 -1.91 -21.29
CA ALA A 137 -0.87 -1.10 -22.51
C ALA A 137 0.11 -1.73 -23.52
N ALA A 138 1.21 -2.33 -23.04
CA ALA A 138 2.14 -3.08 -23.88
C ALA A 138 1.49 -4.34 -24.49
N LEU A 139 0.68 -5.07 -23.74
CA LEU A 139 -0.10 -6.21 -24.24
C LEU A 139 -1.16 -5.79 -25.26
N GLN A 140 -1.89 -4.69 -25.01
CA GLN A 140 -2.82 -4.11 -26.00
C GLN A 140 -2.08 -3.76 -27.31
N LEU A 141 -0.90 -3.15 -27.24
CA LEU A 141 -0.07 -2.85 -28.42
C LEU A 141 0.49 -4.11 -29.12
N ARG A 142 0.84 -5.15 -28.35
CA ARG A 142 1.32 -6.44 -28.89
C ARG A 142 0.22 -7.16 -29.66
N ARG A 143 -0.97 -7.31 -29.05
CA ARG A 143 -2.14 -8.01 -29.59
C ARG A 143 -2.84 -7.22 -30.70
N GLY A 144 -2.83 -5.88 -30.60
CA GLY A 144 -3.47 -5.00 -31.59
C GLY A 144 -4.98 -4.84 -31.42
N THR A 145 -5.56 -5.34 -30.32
CA THR A 145 -6.99 -5.25 -29.98
C THR A 145 -7.18 -5.04 -28.48
N LYS A 146 -8.36 -4.53 -28.09
CA LYS A 146 -8.79 -4.41 -26.68
C LYS A 146 -9.69 -5.56 -26.22
N TYR A 147 -10.22 -6.38 -27.13
CA TYR A 147 -11.28 -7.36 -26.81
C TYR A 147 -10.75 -8.70 -26.28
N GLN A 148 -9.45 -8.97 -26.41
CA GLN A 148 -8.81 -10.14 -25.81
C GLN A 148 -8.59 -9.96 -24.29
N ARG A 149 -9.20 -10.82 -23.47
CA ARG A 149 -9.04 -10.89 -22.00
C ARG A 149 -7.56 -10.87 -21.59
N PHE A 150 -7.20 -10.13 -20.54
CA PHE A 150 -5.86 -10.18 -19.98
C PHE A 150 -5.57 -11.56 -19.36
N PRO A 151 -4.30 -12.00 -19.30
CA PRO A 151 -3.94 -13.18 -18.50
C PRO A 151 -4.40 -12.98 -17.04
N ASP A 152 -4.93 -14.01 -16.40
CA ASP A 152 -5.63 -13.84 -15.12
C ASP A 152 -4.75 -13.23 -14.03
N TRP A 153 -3.46 -13.55 -13.99
CA TRP A 153 -2.51 -12.92 -13.04
C TRP A 153 -2.45 -11.39 -13.15
N LEU A 154 -2.60 -10.84 -14.36
CA LEU A 154 -2.59 -9.40 -14.60
C LEU A 154 -3.92 -8.77 -14.24
N ASP A 155 -5.03 -9.48 -14.49
CA ASP A 155 -6.37 -9.00 -14.15
C ASP A 155 -6.55 -8.88 -12.62
N HIS A 156 -6.22 -9.95 -11.87
CA HIS A 156 -6.21 -9.91 -10.40
C HIS A 156 -5.32 -8.79 -9.86
N TRP A 157 -4.12 -8.61 -10.42
CA TRP A 157 -3.22 -7.50 -10.01
C TRP A 157 -3.82 -6.12 -10.31
N LEU A 158 -4.49 -5.94 -11.46
CA LEU A 158 -5.18 -4.69 -11.80
C LEU A 158 -6.33 -4.36 -10.82
N GLN A 159 -6.98 -5.36 -10.24
CA GLN A 159 -8.04 -5.20 -9.23
C GLN A 159 -7.46 -4.75 -7.87
N HIS A 160 -6.32 -5.32 -7.42
CA HIS A 160 -5.69 -5.00 -6.13
C HIS A 160 -4.96 -3.64 -6.05
N ARG A 161 -4.92 -2.85 -7.14
CA ARG A 161 -4.18 -1.58 -7.20
C ARG A 161 -4.58 -0.58 -6.10
N LYS A 162 -5.86 -0.52 -5.71
CA LYS A 162 -6.35 0.38 -4.66
C LYS A 162 -5.69 0.07 -3.30
N GLN A 163 -5.66 -1.21 -2.92
CA GLN A 163 -5.10 -1.66 -1.64
C GLN A 163 -3.57 -1.51 -1.62
N ILE A 164 -2.88 -1.80 -2.72
CA ILE A 164 -1.44 -1.58 -2.86
C ILE A 164 -1.11 -0.08 -2.74
N GLY A 165 -1.91 0.80 -3.36
CA GLY A 165 -1.74 2.26 -3.26
C GLY A 165 -1.97 2.81 -1.85
N LEU A 166 -2.99 2.31 -1.14
CA LEU A 166 -3.25 2.68 0.25
C LEU A 166 -2.14 2.20 1.19
N LEU A 167 -1.58 1.00 0.99
CA LEU A 167 -0.40 0.54 1.73
C LEU A 167 0.81 1.42 1.43
N SER A 168 1.06 1.75 0.17
CA SER A 168 2.14 2.67 -0.23
C SER A 168 2.04 4.03 0.50
N PHE A 169 0.84 4.63 0.54
CA PHE A 169 0.59 5.86 1.28
C PHE A 169 0.83 5.70 2.79
N PHE A 170 0.38 4.60 3.39
CA PHE A 170 0.63 4.31 4.81
C PHE A 170 2.13 4.23 5.14
N PHE A 171 2.92 3.51 4.33
CA PHE A 171 4.37 3.46 4.49
C PHE A 171 5.04 4.82 4.26
N ALA A 172 4.55 5.63 3.32
CA ALA A 172 5.04 7.00 3.08
C ALA A 172 4.72 7.95 4.26
N MET A 173 3.54 7.85 4.86
CA MET A 173 3.16 8.61 6.06
C MET A 173 4.02 8.22 7.27
N LEU A 174 4.27 6.92 7.48
CA LEU A 174 5.20 6.47 8.52
C LEU A 174 6.62 7.00 8.27
N HIS A 175 7.13 6.94 7.03
CA HIS A 175 8.42 7.50 6.69
C HIS A 175 8.51 9.01 6.98
N ALA A 176 7.45 9.77 6.67
CA ALA A 176 7.39 11.20 6.97
C ALA A 176 7.45 11.48 8.48
N LEU A 177 6.68 10.74 9.29
CA LEU A 177 6.71 10.84 10.76
C LEU A 177 8.08 10.47 11.35
N TYR A 178 8.65 9.34 10.91
CA TYR A 178 9.99 8.91 11.36
C TYR A 178 11.08 9.92 10.99
N SER A 179 10.98 10.52 9.80
CA SER A 179 11.91 11.54 9.31
C SER A 179 11.77 12.87 10.08
N PHE A 180 10.54 13.31 10.34
CA PHE A 180 10.25 14.49 11.16
C PHE A 180 10.77 14.34 12.60
N CYS A 181 10.72 13.14 13.17
CA CYS A 181 11.24 12.85 14.51
C CYS A 181 12.77 12.70 14.59
N LEU A 182 13.52 12.73 13.47
CA LEU A 182 14.99 12.53 13.49
C LEU A 182 15.75 13.52 14.39
N PRO A 183 15.42 14.84 14.43
CA PRO A 183 16.13 15.81 15.27
C PRO A 183 15.84 15.66 16.77
N LEU A 184 14.69 15.09 17.14
CA LEU A 184 14.25 14.91 18.53
C LEU A 184 15.08 13.84 19.29
N ARG A 185 15.84 13.01 18.57
CA ARG A 185 16.58 11.88 19.13
C ARG A 185 17.80 12.33 19.93
N ARG A 186 18.01 11.72 21.10
CA ARG A 186 19.23 11.92 21.92
C ARG A 186 20.52 11.65 21.14
N SER A 187 20.56 10.62 20.29
CA SER A 187 21.74 10.32 19.47
C SER A 187 22.12 11.51 18.58
N HIS A 188 21.16 12.08 17.86
CA HIS A 188 21.40 13.24 16.99
C HIS A 188 21.85 14.47 17.78
N ARG A 189 21.31 14.69 18.99
CA ARG A 189 21.78 15.76 19.88
C ARG A 189 23.25 15.56 20.29
N TYR A 190 23.67 14.33 20.62
CA TYR A 190 25.07 14.04 20.91
C TYR A 190 25.96 14.17 19.67
N ASP A 191 25.50 13.73 18.49
CA ASP A 191 26.22 13.90 17.22
C ASP A 191 26.47 15.39 16.92
N LEU A 192 25.45 16.25 17.07
CA LEU A 192 25.57 17.70 16.90
C LEU A 192 26.57 18.34 17.88
N VAL A 193 26.50 17.99 19.17
CA VAL A 193 27.47 18.50 20.17
C VAL A 193 28.89 18.05 19.84
N ASN A 194 29.09 16.79 19.45
CA ASN A 194 30.40 16.26 19.06
C ASN A 194 30.95 16.96 17.80
N LEU A 195 30.10 17.30 16.83
CA LEU A 195 30.49 18.08 15.65
C LEU A 195 30.88 19.51 16.01
N ALA A 196 30.11 20.20 16.85
CA ALA A 196 30.43 21.55 17.31
C ALA A 196 31.75 21.60 18.09
N VAL A 197 31.99 20.66 19.01
CA VAL A 197 33.26 20.56 19.75
C VAL A 197 34.43 20.32 18.79
N LYS A 198 34.29 19.41 17.81
CA LYS A 198 35.32 19.17 16.78
C LYS A 198 35.60 20.40 15.93
N GLN A 199 34.58 21.17 15.56
CA GLN A 199 34.74 22.41 14.79
C GLN A 199 35.55 23.46 15.56
N VAL A 200 35.22 23.67 16.84
CA VAL A 200 35.95 24.62 17.71
C VAL A 200 37.41 24.18 17.89
N LEU A 201 37.66 22.89 18.14
CA LEU A 201 39.02 22.34 18.25
C LEU A 201 39.82 22.44 16.93
N ALA A 202 39.14 22.43 15.78
CA ALA A 202 39.76 22.64 14.46
C ALA A 202 39.91 24.13 14.09
N ASN A 203 39.53 25.06 14.97
CA ASN A 203 39.53 26.51 14.75
C ASN A 203 38.85 26.93 13.43
N LYS A 204 37.76 26.26 13.05
CA LYS A 204 37.02 26.53 11.81
C LYS A 204 35.81 27.42 12.09
N GLU A 205 35.89 28.69 11.70
CA GLU A 205 34.86 29.70 11.96
C GLU A 205 33.52 29.35 11.27
N ASP A 206 33.55 29.05 9.97
CA ASP A 206 32.34 28.76 9.19
C ASP A 206 32.06 27.25 9.03
N ALA A 207 30.83 26.85 9.35
CA ALA A 207 30.31 25.50 9.17
C ALA A 207 29.49 25.33 7.87
N TRP A 208 29.16 26.43 7.18
CA TRP A 208 28.26 26.43 6.03
C TRP A 208 28.82 25.63 4.85
N VAL A 209 27.93 24.86 4.21
CA VAL A 209 28.24 24.06 3.02
C VAL A 209 27.07 24.21 2.04
N GLU A 210 27.16 25.23 1.18
CA GLU A 210 26.13 25.68 0.24
C GLU A 210 25.42 24.53 -0.48
N HIS A 211 26.17 23.61 -1.09
CA HIS A 211 25.61 22.51 -1.89
C HIS A 211 24.84 21.47 -1.04
N ASP A 212 25.20 21.29 0.22
CA ASP A 212 24.49 20.40 1.14
C ASP A 212 23.19 21.01 1.64
N VAL A 213 23.16 22.34 1.82
CA VAL A 213 21.93 23.10 2.11
C VAL A 213 20.96 23.00 0.93
N TRP A 214 21.40 23.33 -0.29
CA TRP A 214 20.56 23.19 -1.50
C TRP A 214 20.01 21.77 -1.66
N ARG A 215 20.85 20.75 -1.46
CA ARG A 215 20.44 19.34 -1.49
C ARG A 215 19.29 19.08 -0.51
N MET A 216 19.47 19.46 0.76
CA MET A 216 18.49 19.28 1.83
C MET A 216 17.15 19.95 1.50
N GLU A 217 17.17 21.25 1.20
CA GLU A 217 15.96 22.04 0.94
C GLU A 217 15.16 21.50 -0.26
N ILE A 218 15.85 21.16 -1.37
CA ILE A 218 15.19 20.64 -2.57
C ILE A 218 14.54 19.29 -2.30
N TYR A 219 15.26 18.30 -1.74
CA TYR A 219 14.65 16.98 -1.59
C TYR A 219 13.54 16.99 -0.52
N VAL A 220 13.69 17.72 0.58
CA VAL A 220 12.66 17.81 1.61
C VAL A 220 11.37 18.42 1.03
N SER A 221 11.48 19.52 0.30
CA SER A 221 10.34 20.15 -0.38
C SER A 221 9.63 19.21 -1.37
N LEU A 222 10.38 18.51 -2.22
CA LEU A 222 9.84 17.51 -3.14
C LEU A 222 9.12 16.35 -2.42
N GLY A 223 9.64 15.93 -1.26
CA GLY A 223 9.03 14.90 -0.42
C GLY A 223 7.67 15.34 0.14
N ILE A 224 7.59 16.58 0.65
CA ILE A 224 6.35 17.17 1.18
C ILE A 224 5.28 17.27 0.08
N VAL A 225 5.62 17.81 -1.09
CA VAL A 225 4.67 17.93 -2.21
C VAL A 225 4.26 16.55 -2.75
N GLY A 226 5.21 15.61 -2.86
CA GLY A 226 4.92 14.23 -3.27
C GLY A 226 3.95 13.52 -2.33
N LEU A 227 4.12 13.70 -1.01
CA LEU A 227 3.23 13.15 0.02
C LEU A 227 1.86 13.82 0.03
N ALA A 228 1.78 15.14 -0.15
CA ALA A 228 0.51 15.85 -0.27
C ALA A 228 -0.33 15.32 -1.45
N ILE A 229 0.31 14.99 -2.58
CA ILE A 229 -0.38 14.34 -3.70
C ILE A 229 -0.82 12.91 -3.34
N LEU A 230 0.01 12.11 -2.63
CA LEU A 230 -0.44 10.78 -2.16
C LEU A 230 -1.66 10.88 -1.22
N ALA A 231 -1.72 11.91 -0.36
CA ALA A 231 -2.87 12.14 0.51
C ALA A 231 -4.15 12.39 -0.31
N LEU A 232 -4.09 13.15 -1.41
CA LEU A 232 -5.23 13.33 -2.32
C LEU A 232 -5.66 11.99 -2.97
N LEU A 233 -4.74 11.11 -3.34
CA LEU A 233 -5.04 9.77 -3.86
C LEU A 233 -5.71 8.88 -2.80
N ALA A 234 -5.28 8.99 -1.54
CA ALA A 234 -5.84 8.24 -0.42
C ALA A 234 -7.25 8.74 -0.05
N VAL A 235 -7.46 10.05 0.05
CA VAL A 235 -8.78 10.67 0.31
C VAL A 235 -9.78 10.31 -0.80
N THR A 236 -9.38 10.40 -2.07
CA THR A 236 -10.24 9.98 -3.20
C THR A 236 -10.43 8.47 -3.34
N SER A 237 -9.78 7.66 -2.49
CA SER A 237 -10.04 6.22 -2.38
C SER A 237 -11.15 5.88 -1.37
N ILE A 238 -11.62 6.85 -0.58
CA ILE A 238 -12.78 6.71 0.32
C ILE A 238 -14.05 6.61 -0.55
N PRO A 239 -14.97 5.65 -0.33
CA PRO A 239 -16.16 5.47 -1.17
C PRO A 239 -16.99 6.75 -1.35
N SER A 240 -17.36 7.43 -0.26
CA SER A 240 -18.16 8.67 -0.31
C SER A 240 -17.52 9.80 -1.15
N VAL A 241 -16.19 9.84 -1.25
CA VAL A 241 -15.48 10.80 -2.11
C VAL A 241 -15.39 10.26 -3.55
N SER A 242 -15.05 8.98 -3.71
CA SER A 242 -14.95 8.32 -5.02
C SER A 242 -16.27 8.37 -5.80
N ASP A 243 -17.39 8.16 -5.11
CA ASP A 243 -18.72 8.04 -5.71
C ASP A 243 -19.36 9.40 -6.02
N SER A 244 -18.79 10.50 -5.51
CA SER A 244 -19.20 11.89 -5.85
C SER A 244 -18.43 12.49 -7.04
N LEU A 245 -17.36 11.81 -7.52
CA LEU A 245 -16.54 12.28 -8.64
C LEU A 245 -16.99 11.64 -9.96
N THR A 246 -16.95 12.40 -11.05
CA THR A 246 -17.11 11.79 -12.38
C THR A 246 -15.92 10.88 -12.69
N TRP A 247 -16.12 9.85 -13.52
CA TRP A 247 -15.04 8.97 -13.96
C TRP A 247 -13.84 9.73 -14.55
N ARG A 248 -14.07 10.87 -15.19
CA ARG A 248 -13.01 11.73 -15.75
C ARG A 248 -12.15 12.36 -14.66
N GLU A 249 -12.75 12.88 -13.59
CA GLU A 249 -12.04 13.45 -12.44
C GLU A 249 -11.31 12.37 -11.65
N PHE A 250 -12.00 11.28 -11.31
CA PHE A 250 -11.40 10.14 -10.61
C PHE A 250 -10.19 9.58 -11.38
N HIS A 251 -10.34 9.33 -12.69
CA HIS A 251 -9.24 8.88 -13.54
C HIS A 251 -8.13 9.93 -13.67
N TYR A 252 -8.43 11.23 -13.70
CA TYR A 252 -7.40 12.27 -13.70
C TYR A 252 -6.56 12.21 -12.42
N ILE A 253 -7.21 12.16 -11.26
CA ILE A 253 -6.52 12.09 -9.96
C ILE A 253 -5.68 10.80 -9.88
N GLN A 254 -6.33 9.64 -10.01
CA GLN A 254 -5.68 8.34 -9.81
C GLN A 254 -4.64 7.97 -10.89
N SER A 255 -4.70 8.55 -12.10
CA SER A 255 -3.77 8.25 -13.21
C SER A 255 -2.75 9.35 -13.50
N LYS A 256 -3.11 10.64 -13.37
CA LYS A 256 -2.22 11.78 -13.66
C LYS A 256 -1.50 12.27 -12.41
N LEU A 257 -2.24 12.63 -11.36
CA LEU A 257 -1.61 12.99 -10.08
C LEU A 257 -0.86 11.78 -9.48
N GLY A 258 -1.40 10.58 -9.68
CA GLY A 258 -0.73 9.31 -9.37
C GLY A 258 0.69 9.17 -9.94
N ILE A 259 0.86 9.36 -11.26
CA ILE A 259 2.20 9.26 -11.87
C ILE A 259 3.09 10.46 -11.53
N VAL A 260 2.52 11.65 -11.30
CA VAL A 260 3.26 12.82 -10.81
C VAL A 260 3.83 12.56 -9.41
N SER A 261 3.07 11.92 -8.51
CA SER A 261 3.57 11.53 -7.19
C SER A 261 4.72 10.51 -7.29
N LEU A 262 4.62 9.49 -8.16
CA LEU A 262 5.73 8.56 -8.41
C LEU A 262 6.98 9.29 -8.94
N LEU A 263 6.81 10.27 -9.83
CA LEU A 263 7.90 11.10 -10.35
C LEU A 263 8.53 11.95 -9.25
N LEU A 264 7.76 12.75 -8.51
CA LEU A 264 8.26 13.60 -7.42
C LEU A 264 8.96 12.78 -6.34
N GLY A 265 8.36 11.64 -5.96
CA GLY A 265 8.97 10.70 -5.03
C GLY A 265 10.29 10.14 -5.56
N THR A 266 10.37 9.78 -6.84
CA THR A 266 11.64 9.31 -7.45
C THR A 266 12.69 10.42 -7.42
N VAL A 267 12.35 11.66 -7.81
CA VAL A 267 13.28 12.79 -7.80
C VAL A 267 13.73 13.13 -6.37
N HIS A 268 12.85 13.08 -5.37
CA HIS A 268 13.21 13.20 -3.95
C HIS A 268 14.36 12.24 -3.57
N ALA A 269 14.24 10.95 -3.91
CA ALA A 269 15.28 9.96 -3.63
C ALA A 269 16.57 10.19 -4.44
N LEU A 270 16.46 10.60 -5.71
CA LEU A 270 17.63 10.93 -6.54
C LEU A 270 18.41 12.13 -6.00
N VAL A 271 17.72 13.21 -5.60
CA VAL A 271 18.33 14.43 -5.04
C VAL A 271 18.91 14.15 -3.64
N PHE A 272 18.23 13.36 -2.79
CA PHE A 272 18.81 12.87 -1.52
C PHE A 272 20.16 12.14 -1.71
N ALA A 273 20.31 11.46 -2.85
CA ALA A 273 21.49 10.70 -3.21
C ALA A 273 22.56 11.49 -3.98
N TRP A 274 22.31 12.74 -4.39
CA TRP A 274 23.25 13.74 -4.96
C TRP A 274 24.59 13.19 -5.51
N ASN A 275 25.63 13.14 -4.68
CA ASN A 275 26.98 12.64 -4.99
C ASN A 275 27.25 11.19 -4.49
N LYS A 276 26.34 10.58 -3.72
CA LYS A 276 26.44 9.20 -3.21
C LYS A 276 26.43 8.13 -4.31
N TRP A 277 26.08 8.50 -5.55
CA TRP A 277 26.10 7.61 -6.71
C TRP A 277 27.51 7.23 -7.16
N VAL A 278 28.49 8.12 -6.97
CA VAL A 278 29.89 7.92 -7.41
C VAL A 278 30.83 7.55 -6.26
N ASP A 279 30.34 7.62 -5.03
CA ASP A 279 31.09 7.29 -3.82
C ASP A 279 31.18 5.76 -3.62
N VAL A 280 32.36 5.22 -3.90
CA VAL A 280 32.66 3.78 -3.75
C VAL A 280 32.51 3.31 -2.30
N SER A 281 32.66 4.19 -1.31
CA SER A 281 32.51 3.81 0.12
C SER A 281 31.08 3.41 0.51
N GLN A 282 30.08 3.72 -0.32
CA GLN A 282 28.70 3.29 -0.13
C GLN A 282 28.48 1.78 -0.38
N PHE A 283 29.41 1.12 -1.07
CA PHE A 283 29.34 -0.30 -1.43
C PHE A 283 29.95 -1.19 -0.34
N VAL A 284 29.07 -1.72 0.51
CA VAL A 284 29.42 -2.54 1.67
C VAL A 284 29.41 -4.01 1.27
N TRP A 285 30.54 -4.71 1.30
CA TRP A 285 30.67 -6.09 0.78
C TRP A 285 30.03 -6.29 -0.61
N TYR A 286 30.31 -5.36 -1.54
CA TYR A 286 29.69 -5.29 -2.87
C TYR A 286 28.17 -5.02 -2.90
N MET A 287 27.50 -4.89 -1.75
CA MET A 287 26.09 -4.53 -1.65
C MET A 287 25.89 -3.03 -1.90
N PRO A 288 25.11 -2.61 -2.93
CA PRO A 288 24.83 -1.21 -3.19
C PRO A 288 24.07 -0.54 -2.03
N PRO A 289 24.10 0.79 -1.92
CA PRO A 289 23.26 1.49 -0.94
C PRO A 289 21.76 1.32 -1.25
N THR A 290 20.96 1.18 -0.18
CA THR A 290 19.53 0.82 -0.26
C THR A 290 18.71 1.73 -1.18
N PHE A 291 19.08 3.00 -1.34
CA PHE A 291 18.39 3.93 -2.25
C PHE A 291 18.49 3.52 -3.72
N MET A 292 19.59 2.89 -4.17
CA MET A 292 19.75 2.46 -5.57
C MET A 292 18.75 1.35 -5.91
N ILE A 293 18.54 0.41 -4.98
CA ILE A 293 17.52 -0.64 -5.12
C ILE A 293 16.12 -0.04 -5.10
N ALA A 294 15.86 0.91 -4.19
CA ALA A 294 14.56 1.55 -4.02
C ALA A 294 14.08 2.29 -5.28
N VAL A 295 14.98 3.01 -5.98
CA VAL A 295 14.60 3.79 -7.18
C VAL A 295 14.59 3.00 -8.49
N PHE A 296 15.14 1.78 -8.52
CA PHE A 296 15.21 0.97 -9.74
C PHE A 296 13.83 0.67 -10.35
N LEU A 297 12.88 0.20 -9.54
CA LEU A 297 11.53 -0.12 -10.02
C LEU A 297 10.71 1.15 -10.39
N PRO A 298 10.70 2.23 -9.58
CA PRO A 298 10.09 3.51 -9.97
C PRO A 298 10.62 4.07 -11.30
N THR A 299 11.95 4.09 -11.49
CA THR A 299 12.58 4.65 -12.70
C THR A 299 12.21 3.82 -13.93
N LEU A 300 12.22 2.49 -13.85
CA LEU A 300 11.76 1.61 -14.93
C LEU A 300 10.29 1.89 -15.31
N VAL A 301 9.39 2.00 -14.33
CA VAL A 301 7.97 2.31 -14.57
C VAL A 301 7.81 3.68 -15.25
N LEU A 302 8.55 4.70 -14.80
CA LEU A 302 8.54 6.05 -15.38
C LEU A 302 9.07 6.05 -16.83
N ILE A 303 10.19 5.37 -17.11
CA ILE A 303 10.75 5.25 -18.47
C ILE A 303 9.75 4.56 -19.41
N CYS A 304 9.18 3.42 -19.01
CA CYS A 304 8.17 2.74 -19.81
C CYS A 304 6.91 3.61 -20.00
N LYS A 305 6.52 4.40 -19.01
CA LYS A 305 5.38 5.34 -19.12
C LYS A 305 5.68 6.47 -20.11
N ILE A 306 6.88 7.03 -20.10
CA ILE A 306 7.35 8.05 -21.06
C ILE A 306 7.33 7.47 -22.47
N ALA A 307 7.87 6.26 -22.67
CA ALA A 307 7.83 5.57 -23.96
C ALA A 307 6.39 5.38 -24.48
N LEU A 308 5.46 4.90 -23.65
CA LEU A 308 4.04 4.76 -24.02
C LEU A 308 3.32 6.10 -24.27
N CYS A 309 3.85 7.22 -23.75
CA CYS A 309 3.34 8.56 -24.01
C CYS A 309 3.84 9.17 -25.33
N LEU A 310 4.85 8.59 -25.99
CA LEU A 310 5.35 9.05 -27.29
C LEU A 310 4.22 9.12 -28.33
N PRO A 311 4.17 10.14 -29.22
CA PRO A 311 3.02 10.38 -30.08
C PRO A 311 2.59 9.19 -30.94
N CYS A 312 3.53 8.41 -31.46
CA CYS A 312 3.28 7.21 -32.26
C CYS A 312 2.54 6.12 -31.46
N LEU A 313 3.08 5.74 -30.30
CA LEU A 313 2.51 4.71 -29.43
C LEU A 313 1.19 5.19 -28.80
N ARG A 314 1.15 6.43 -28.30
CA ARG A 314 -0.06 7.01 -27.71
C ARG A 314 -1.22 7.07 -28.70
N LYS A 315 -0.99 7.49 -29.95
CA LYS A 315 -2.02 7.48 -31.01
C LYS A 315 -2.53 6.05 -31.28
N LYS A 316 -1.64 5.05 -31.33
CA LYS A 316 -2.04 3.64 -31.55
C LYS A 316 -2.81 3.06 -30.36
N ILE A 317 -2.38 3.31 -29.12
CA ILE A 317 -3.12 2.92 -27.89
C ILE A 317 -4.52 3.53 -27.86
N LEU A 318 -4.65 4.82 -28.20
CA LEU A 318 -5.94 5.50 -28.24
C LEU A 318 -6.87 4.88 -29.29
N LYS A 319 -6.38 4.63 -30.52
CA LYS A 319 -7.15 3.91 -31.55
C LYS A 319 -7.65 2.55 -31.04
N ILE A 320 -6.77 1.72 -30.46
CA ILE A 320 -7.14 0.41 -29.92
C ILE A 320 -8.21 0.53 -28.83
N ARG A 321 -8.10 1.51 -27.94
CA ARG A 321 -9.10 1.75 -26.88
C ARG A 321 -10.45 2.24 -27.43
N CYS A 322 -10.43 3.03 -28.49
CA CYS A 322 -11.62 3.40 -29.26
C CYS A 322 -12.23 2.22 -30.07
N GLY A 323 -11.60 1.03 -30.06
CA GLY A 323 -12.13 -0.18 -30.70
C GLY A 323 -11.53 -0.51 -32.07
N TRP A 324 -10.45 0.16 -32.49
CA TRP A 324 -9.70 -0.21 -33.69
C TRP A 324 -8.90 -1.51 -33.47
N GLU A 325 -8.85 -2.35 -34.50
CA GLU A 325 -8.16 -3.63 -34.48
C GLU A 325 -7.08 -3.74 -35.56
N ASP A 326 -5.92 -4.27 -35.18
CA ASP A 326 -4.80 -4.54 -36.08
C ASP A 326 -4.92 -5.97 -36.64
N VAL A 327 -5.72 -6.14 -37.69
CA VAL A 327 -6.01 -7.44 -38.34
C VAL A 327 -4.72 -8.23 -38.65
N SER A 328 -3.65 -7.54 -39.05
CA SER A 328 -2.34 -8.16 -39.32
C SER A 328 -1.73 -8.89 -38.11
N LYS A 329 -1.96 -8.34 -36.91
CA LYS A 329 -1.47 -8.90 -35.64
C LYS A 329 -2.40 -9.96 -35.08
N ILE A 330 -3.71 -9.79 -35.25
CA ILE A 330 -4.71 -10.78 -34.83
C ILE A 330 -4.46 -12.08 -35.59
N ASN A 331 -4.41 -12.03 -36.93
CA ASN A 331 -4.15 -13.20 -37.78
C ASN A 331 -2.83 -13.91 -37.41
N ARG A 332 -1.74 -13.15 -37.17
CA ARG A 332 -0.46 -13.72 -36.73
C ARG A 332 -0.54 -14.37 -35.34
N THR A 333 -1.34 -13.80 -34.43
CA THR A 333 -1.52 -14.36 -33.07
C THR A 333 -2.35 -15.63 -33.11
N GLU A 334 -3.41 -15.69 -33.91
CA GLU A 334 -4.23 -16.88 -34.10
C GLU A 334 -3.45 -18.03 -34.75
N MET A 335 -2.66 -17.76 -35.79
CA MET A 335 -1.76 -18.75 -36.39
C MET A 335 -0.76 -19.30 -35.35
N ALA A 336 -0.19 -18.44 -34.51
CA ALA A 336 0.75 -18.83 -33.47
C ALA A 336 0.11 -19.57 -32.27
N SER A 337 -1.22 -19.62 -32.18
CA SER A 337 -1.96 -20.43 -31.19
C SER A 337 -2.50 -21.75 -31.75
N ARG A 338 -2.28 -22.03 -33.04
CA ARG A 338 -2.66 -23.28 -33.72
C ARG A 338 -1.46 -24.20 -34.00
N LEU A 339 -0.28 -23.79 -33.56
CA LEU A 339 0.99 -24.52 -33.52
C LEU A 339 1.32 -24.80 -32.05
#